data_AF-A0A2L2L9P5-F1
#
_entry.id   AF-A0A2L2L9P5-F1
#
_cell.length_a   1.000
_cell.length_b   1.000
_cell.length_c   1.000
_cell.angle_alpha   90.00
_cell.angle_beta   90.00
_cell.angle_gamma   90.00
#
_symmetry.space_group_name_H-M   'P 1'
#
loop_
_entity.id
_entity.type
_entity.pdbx_description
1 polymer ?
#
loop_
_entity_poly.entity_id
_entity_poly.type
_entity_poly.pdbx_seq_one_letter_code
_entity_poly.pdbx_strand_id
1 'polypeptide(L)' 'MTPRPFPWEAAIHAGFCLLRLSSETFWRLTPREFFAMTGGNAVPRGPDRQAMEAMMRRFPDG' A
#
# COMPACT_ATOMS: atom_id res chain seq x y z
N MET A 1 -24.84 -12.82 -5.07
CA MET A 1 -23.37 -12.82 -5.22
C MET A 1 -22.80 -13.64 -4.07
N THR A 2 -22.06 -14.71 -4.33
CA THR A 2 -21.39 -15.49 -3.27
C THR A 2 -20.17 -14.71 -2.76
N PRO A 3 -19.97 -14.58 -1.44
CA PRO A 3 -18.79 -13.91 -0.91
C PRO A 3 -17.53 -14.69 -1.27
N ARG A 4 -16.49 -13.99 -1.72
CA ARG A 4 -15.18 -14.62 -1.97
C ARG A 4 -14.48 -14.92 -0.63
N PRO A 5 -13.76 -16.05 -0.53
CA PRO A 5 -12.93 -16.32 0.63
C PRO A 5 -11.82 -15.29 0.77
N PHE A 6 -11.36 -15.09 2.00
CA PHE A 6 -10.23 -14.23 2.31
C PHE A 6 -8.93 -14.75 1.65
N PRO A 7 -8.10 -13.89 1.04
CA PRO A 7 -6.91 -14.31 0.29
C PRO A 7 -5.72 -14.61 1.22
N TRP A 8 -5.76 -15.74 1.92
CA TRP A 8 -4.73 -16.14 2.88
C TRP A 8 -3.32 -16.23 2.28
N GLU A 9 -3.17 -16.76 1.07
CA GLU A 9 -1.88 -16.90 0.41
C GLU A 9 -1.15 -15.55 0.26
N ALA A 10 -1.86 -14.53 -0.24
CA ALA A 10 -1.31 -13.20 -0.41
C ALA A 10 -0.96 -12.54 0.94
N ALA A 11 -1.81 -12.72 1.95
CA ALA A 11 -1.57 -12.18 3.29
C ALA A 11 -0.32 -12.81 3.93
N ILE A 12 -0.17 -14.13 3.84
CA ILE A 12 0.99 -14.86 4.39
C ILE A 12 2.28 -14.48 3.64
N HIS A 13 2.23 -14.40 2.31
CA HIS A 13 3.38 -13.97 1.51
C HIS A 13 3.79 -12.52 1.84
N ALA A 14 2.84 -11.61 1.95
CA ALA A 14 3.13 -10.23 2.34
C ALA A 14 3.71 -10.14 3.76
N GLY A 15 3.17 -10.91 4.72
CA GLY A 15 3.64 -10.93 6.11
C GLY A 15 5.05 -11.52 6.27
N PHE A 16 5.28 -12.74 5.79
CA PHE A 16 6.53 -13.47 6.03
C PHE A 16 7.64 -13.21 4.99
N CYS A 17 7.28 -12.92 3.74
CA CYS A 17 8.27 -12.73 2.68
C CYS A 17 8.58 -11.25 2.43
N LEU A 18 7.55 -10.41 2.24
CA LEU A 18 7.76 -9.00 1.90
C LEU A 18 8.13 -8.15 3.13
N LEU A 19 7.33 -8.27 4.20
CA LEU A 19 7.54 -7.52 5.45
C LEU A 19 8.51 -8.23 6.41
N ARG A 20 8.80 -9.52 6.17
CA ARG A 20 9.72 -10.36 6.98
C ARG A 20 9.38 -10.37 8.48
N LEU A 21 8.08 -10.35 8.79
CA LEU A 21 7.60 -10.41 10.17
C LEU A 21 7.90 -11.78 10.79
N SER A 22 8.14 -11.80 12.10
CA SER A 22 8.07 -13.06 12.85
C SER A 22 6.62 -13.58 12.86
N SER A 23 6.46 -14.89 13.08
CA SER A 23 5.14 -15.51 13.24
C SER A 23 4.33 -14.85 14.37
N GLU A 24 4.97 -14.58 15.51
CA GLU A 24 4.33 -13.91 16.65
C GLU A 24 3.82 -12.52 16.27
N THR A 25 4.67 -11.70 15.63
CA THR A 25 4.29 -10.34 15.24
C THR A 25 3.13 -10.38 14.25
N PHE A 26 3.20 -11.23 13.22
CA PHE A 26 2.13 -11.34 12.21
C PHE A 26 0.77 -11.67 12.82
N TRP A 27 0.71 -12.65 13.74
CA TRP A 27 -0.55 -13.05 14.36
C TRP A 27 -1.07 -12.09 15.42
N ARG A 28 -0.22 -11.21 15.96
CA ARG A 28 -0.64 -10.15 16.89
C ARG A 28 -1.16 -8.89 16.20
N LEU A 29 -0.90 -8.72 14.90
CA LEU A 29 -1.36 -7.56 14.15
C LEU A 29 -2.88 -7.55 14.00
N THR A 30 -3.46 -6.37 14.15
CA THR A 30 -4.83 -6.12 13.69
C THR A 30 -4.87 -6.02 12.16
N PRO A 31 -6.02 -6.32 11.51
CA PRO A 31 -6.17 -6.13 10.07
C PRO A 31 -5.89 -4.70 9.61
N ARG A 32 -6.18 -3.69 10.44
CA ARG A 32 -5.91 -2.27 10.12
C ARG A 32 -4.42 -1.96 10.09
N GLU A 33 -3.67 -2.51 11.04
CA GLU A 33 -2.20 -2.35 11.06
C GLU A 33 -1.58 -3.08 9.87
N PHE A 34 -2.01 -4.30 9.58
CA PHE A 34 -1.53 -5.05 8.42
C PHE A 34 -1.86 -4.34 7.09
N PHE A 35 -3.06 -3.76 6.98
CA PHE A 35 -3.44 -2.95 5.82
C PHE A 35 -2.53 -1.73 5.66
N ALA A 36 -2.23 -1.02 6.76
CA ALA A 36 -1.31 0.13 6.72
C ALA A 36 0.09 -0.28 6.25
N MET A 37 0.64 -1.39 6.79
CA MET A 37 1.98 -1.88 6.48
C MET A 37 2.12 -2.36 5.02
N THR A 38 1.04 -2.89 4.45
CA THR A 38 1.01 -3.33 3.03
C THR A 38 0.75 -2.19 2.05
N GLY A 39 0.72 -0.94 2.52
CA GLY A 39 0.55 0.25 1.68
C GLY A 39 -0.90 0.65 1.44
N GLY A 40 -1.85 0.09 2.19
CA GLY A 40 -3.27 0.48 2.10
C GLY A 40 -3.55 1.94 2.46
N ASN A 41 -2.64 2.57 3.22
CA ASN A 41 -2.68 4.01 3.53
C ASN A 41 -1.76 4.84 2.62
N ALA A 42 -1.11 4.24 1.62
CA ALA A 42 -0.31 5.01 0.68
C ALA A 42 -1.24 5.96 -0.08
N VAL A 43 -1.09 7.25 0.19
CA VAL A 43 -1.67 8.31 -0.63
C VAL A 43 -1.06 8.17 -2.02
N PRO A 44 -1.83 8.37 -3.12
CA PRO A 44 -1.28 8.35 -4.47
C PRO A 44 0.04 9.11 -4.51
N ARG A 45 1.07 8.45 -5.05
CA ARG A 45 2.40 9.00 -5.29
C ARG A 45 2.19 10.41 -5.83
N GLY A 46 2.86 11.40 -5.24
CA GLY A 46 2.77 12.80 -5.67
C GLY A 46 2.92 12.93 -7.20
N PRO A 47 2.54 14.08 -7.79
CA PRO A 47 2.36 14.22 -9.23
C PRO A 47 3.49 13.53 -9.99
N ASP A 48 3.12 12.64 -10.91
CA ASP A 48 4.10 12.02 -11.79
C ASP A 48 4.82 13.09 -12.62
N ARG A 49 5.87 12.67 -13.33
CA ARG A 49 6.69 13.62 -14.07
C ARG A 49 5.88 14.46 -15.06
N GLN A 50 4.87 13.87 -15.71
CA GLN A 50 4.01 14.58 -16.66
C GLN A 50 3.07 15.57 -15.96
N ALA A 51 2.51 15.17 -14.81
CA ALA A 51 1.67 16.03 -13.98
C ALA A 51 2.46 17.23 -13.45
N MET A 52 3.72 17.03 -13.07
CA MET A 52 4.64 18.09 -12.67
C MET A 52 4.93 19.06 -13.83
N GLU A 53 5.25 18.53 -15.02
CA GLU A 53 5.51 19.34 -16.21
C GLU A 53 4.28 20.11 -16.70
N ALA A 54 3.08 19.54 -16.54
CA ALA A 54 1.83 20.24 -16.79
C ALA A 54 1.63 21.40 -15.80
N MET A 55 1.96 21.20 -14.53
CA MET A 55 1.91 22.28 -13.53
C MET A 55 2.90 23.39 -13.82
N MET A 56 4.17 23.08 -14.12
CA MET A 56 5.20 24.07 -14.46
C MET A 56 4.82 24.91 -15.69
N ARG A 57 4.18 24.30 -16.70
CA ARG A 57 3.67 25.03 -17.87
C ARG A 57 2.45 25.90 -17.53
N ARG A 58 1.61 25.46 -16.60
CA ARG A 58 0.37 26.16 -16.23
C ARG A 58 0.62 27.34 -15.29
N PHE A 59 1.65 27.26 -14.46
CA PHE A 59 2.05 28.29 -13.51
C PHE A 59 3.54 28.61 -13.69
N PRO A 60 3.92 29.34 -14.76
CA PRO A 60 5.29 29.75 -14.95
C PRO A 60 5.67 30.81 -13.91
N ASP A 61 6.81 30.62 -13.24
CA ASP A 61 7.38 31.60 -12.31
C ASP A 61 8.00 32.76 -13.12
N GLY A 62 7.16 33.71 -13.53
CA GLY A 62 7.52 34.93 -14.26
C GLY A 62 7.11 36.19 -13.51
#